data_AF-A0A0N0DB08-F1
#
_entry.id   AF-A0A0N0DB08-F1
#
_cell.length_a   1.000
_cell.length_b   1.000
_cell.length_c   1.000
_cell.angle_alpha   90.00
_cell.angle_beta   90.00
_cell.angle_gamma   90.00
#
_symmetry.space_group_name_H-M   'P 1'
#
loop_
_entity.id
_entity.type
_entity.pdbx_description
1 polymer ?
#
loop_
_entity_poly.entity_id
_entity_poly.type
_entity_poly.pdbx_seq_one_letter_code
_entity_poly.pdbx_strand_id
1 'polypeptide(L)'
;MLHADPTNPRDQTLVSNLRSLFDPAVNQLLLLDWLTYHNLPFNLVNSERFRRLLLYNNPSLREEQIPSDRTLVNLLTNRYATMTNDSIG
;
A
#
# COMPACT_ATOMS: atom_id res chain seq x y z
N MET A 1 9.11 -17.16 -5.24
CA MET A 1 9.14 -15.96 -6.10
C MET A 1 8.92 -16.40 -7.53
N LEU A 2 8.07 -15.70 -8.29
CA LEU A 2 7.98 -15.90 -9.75
C LEU A 2 9.34 -15.49 -10.34
N HIS A 3 10.14 -16.47 -10.77
CA HIS A 3 11.30 -16.22 -11.62
C HIS A 3 10.79 -15.90 -13.02
N ALA A 4 10.28 -14.68 -13.20
CA ALA A 4 9.92 -14.13 -14.50
C ALA A 4 11.20 -13.62 -15.16
N ASP A 5 11.54 -14.14 -16.34
CA ASP A 5 12.67 -13.64 -17.10
C ASP A 5 12.29 -12.28 -17.72
N PRO A 6 12.97 -11.18 -17.35
CA PRO A 6 12.65 -9.85 -17.88
C PRO A 6 12.91 -9.73 -19.37
N THR A 7 13.60 -10.67 -20.02
CA THR A 7 13.83 -10.70 -21.46
C THR A 7 12.80 -11.53 -22.23
N ASN A 8 12.01 -12.36 -21.52
CA ASN A 8 10.95 -13.17 -22.11
C ASN A 8 9.65 -12.34 -22.26
N PRO A 9 9.12 -12.15 -23.49
CA PRO A 9 7.90 -11.37 -23.73
C PRO A 9 6.67 -11.90 -22.99
N ARG A 10 6.57 -13.22 -22.79
CA ARG A 10 5.45 -13.83 -22.06
C ARG A 10 5.50 -13.47 -20.58
N ASP A 11 6.68 -13.51 -20.00
CA ASP A 11 6.90 -13.20 -18.58
C ASP A 11 6.71 -11.71 -18.32
N GLN A 12 7.14 -10.84 -19.25
CA GLN A 12 6.82 -9.40 -19.20
C GLN A 12 5.31 -9.16 -19.20
N THR A 13 4.56 -9.88 -20.03
CA THR A 13 3.10 -9.74 -20.12
C THR A 13 2.44 -10.17 -18.80
N LEU A 14 2.89 -11.28 -18.21
CA LEU A 14 2.41 -11.75 -16.90
C LEU A 14 2.71 -10.75 -15.78
N VAL A 15 3.94 -10.23 -15.71
CA VAL A 15 4.33 -9.21 -14.72
C VAL A 15 3.54 -7.91 -14.92
N SER A 16 3.29 -7.50 -16.16
CA SER A 16 2.45 -6.34 -16.47
C SER A 16 1.01 -6.55 -15.98
N ASN A 17 0.43 -7.72 -16.23
CA ASN A 17 -0.91 -8.05 -15.76
C ASN A 17 -0.98 -8.07 -14.24
N LEU A 18 -0.03 -8.70 -13.55
CA LEU A 18 0.05 -8.71 -12.09
C LEU A 18 0.19 -7.30 -11.50
N ARG A 19 0.89 -6.39 -12.20
CA ARG A 19 0.98 -4.97 -11.78
C ARG A 19 -0.35 -4.24 -11.91
N SER A 20 -1.13 -4.53 -12.96
CA SER A 20 -2.46 -3.93 -13.13
C SER A 20 -3.45 -4.35 -12.05
N LEU A 21 -3.22 -5.49 -11.39
CA LEU A 21 -4.05 -5.98 -10.29
C LEU A 21 -3.73 -5.32 -8.94
N PHE A 22 -2.57 -4.67 -8.81
CA PHE A 22 -2.20 -4.00 -7.57
C PHE A 22 -2.66 -2.54 -7.60
N ASP A 23 -3.60 -2.20 -6.72
CA ASP A 23 -4.04 -0.82 -6.50
C ASP A 23 -3.35 -0.22 -5.26
N PRO A 24 -2.44 0.75 -5.43
CA PRO A 24 -1.75 1.41 -4.31
C PRO A 24 -2.71 2.11 -3.34
N ALA A 25 -3.83 2.65 -3.81
CA ALA A 25 -4.79 3.35 -2.95
C ALA A 25 -5.52 2.36 -2.04
N VAL A 26 -5.93 1.20 -2.57
CA VAL A 26 -6.53 0.13 -1.77
C VAL A 26 -5.54 -0.39 -0.73
N ASN A 27 -4.27 -0.58 -1.10
CA ASN A 27 -3.24 -0.99 -0.14
C ASN A 27 -3.06 0.03 1.00
N GLN A 28 -3.06 1.33 0.70
CA GLN A 28 -2.98 2.38 1.73
C GLN A 28 -4.18 2.35 2.68
N LEU A 29 -5.39 2.13 2.15
CA LEU A 29 -6.59 2.00 2.97
C LEU A 29 -6.56 0.76 3.87
N LEU A 30 -6.11 -0.38 3.36
CA LEU A 30 -5.96 -1.61 4.16
C LEU A 30 -4.91 -1.46 5.27
N LEU A 31 -3.79 -0.78 4.98
CA LEU A 31 -2.78 -0.47 6.00
C LEU A 31 -3.33 0.48 7.06
N LEU A 32 -4.06 1.50 6.65
CA LEU A 32 -4.70 2.44 7.57
C LEU A 32 -5.74 1.73 8.46
N ASP A 33 -6.58 0.88 7.88
CA ASP A 33 -7.57 0.07 8.61
C ASP A 33 -6.89 -0.85 9.63
N TRP A 34 -5.88 -1.61 9.21
CA TRP A 34 -5.14 -2.49 10.12
C TRP A 34 -4.48 -1.74 11.30
N LEU A 35 -3.82 -0.60 11.02
CA LEU A 35 -3.17 0.20 12.06
C LEU A 35 -4.19 0.78 13.04
N THR A 36 -5.28 1.35 12.53
CA THR A 36 -6.31 1.98 13.35
C THR A 36 -7.10 0.96 14.16
N TYR A 37 -7.47 -0.17 13.56
CA TYR A 37 -8.19 -1.26 14.22
C TYR A 37 -7.44 -1.83 15.43
N HIS A 38 -6.13 -2.02 15.30
CA HIS A 38 -5.29 -2.53 16.39
C HIS A 38 -4.64 -1.43 17.25
N ASN A 39 -4.95 -0.15 16.99
CA ASN A 39 -4.32 0.99 17.64
C ASN A 39 -2.78 0.94 17.61
N LEU A 40 -2.22 0.59 16.46
CA LEU A 40 -0.79 0.49 16.21
C LEU A 40 -0.21 1.85 15.80
N PRO A 41 1.07 2.12 16.10
CA PRO A 41 1.70 3.38 15.72
C PRO A 41 1.95 3.43 14.21
N PHE A 42 1.65 4.58 13.59
CA PHE A 42 1.80 4.79 12.14
C PHE A 42 3.23 4.61 11.63
N ASN A 43 4.23 4.89 12.45
CA ASN A 43 5.64 4.72 12.08
C ASN A 43 6.04 3.25 11.81
N LEU A 44 5.18 2.28 12.13
CA LEU A 44 5.42 0.86 11.87
C LEU A 44 5.60 0.59 10.36
N VAL A 45 4.92 1.35 9.49
CA VAL A 45 5.10 1.20 8.03
C VAL A 45 6.47 1.68 7.52
N ASN A 46 7.16 2.51 8.31
CA ASN A 46 8.53 2.93 8.04
C ASN A 46 9.55 1.88 8.51
N SER A 47 9.12 0.84 9.23
CA SER A 47 10.01 -0.23 9.67
C SER A 47 10.59 -0.98 8.49
N GLU A 48 11.91 -1.00 8.40
CA GLU A 48 12.64 -1.72 7.38
C GLU A 48 12.27 -3.22 7.32
N ARG A 49 12.01 -3.85 8.48
CA ARG A 49 11.56 -5.25 8.52
C ARG A 49 10.16 -5.42 7.91
N PHE A 50 9.25 -4.50 8.18
CA PHE A 50 7.91 -4.51 7.61
C PHE A 50 7.95 -4.29 6.09
N ARG A 51 8.71 -3.30 5.63
CA ARG A 51 8.90 -2.99 4.20
C ARG A 51 9.42 -4.20 3.43
N ARG A 52 10.45 -4.88 3.96
CA ARG A 52 10.98 -6.12 3.37
C ARG A 52 9.94 -7.23 3.28
N LEU A 53 9.14 -7.45 4.33
CA LEU A 53 8.06 -8.43 4.30
C LEU A 53 7.00 -8.07 3.25
N LEU A 54 6.62 -6.80 3.18
CA LEU A 54 5.60 -6.32 2.25
C LEU A 54 6.03 -6.50 0.79
N LEU A 55 7.29 -6.16 0.47
CA LEU A 55 7.88 -6.33 -0.86
C LEU A 55 8.07 -7.81 -1.23
N TYR A 56 8.47 -8.64 -0.28
CA TYR A 56 8.65 -10.07 -0.54
C TYR A 56 7.33 -10.76 -0.92
N ASN A 57 6.24 -10.39 -0.24
CA ASN A 57 4.92 -10.98 -0.47
C ASN A 57 4.22 -10.41 -1.71
N ASN A 58 4.60 -9.23 -2.19
CA ASN A 58 3.93 -8.53 -3.28
C ASN A 58 4.91 -8.17 -4.41
N PRO A 59 5.13 -9.07 -5.39
CA PRO A 59 6.07 -8.83 -6.49
C PRO A 59 5.65 -7.67 -7.42
N SER A 60 4.39 -7.24 -7.36
CA SER A 60 3.87 -6.08 -8.11
C SER A 60 4.14 -4.74 -7.42
N LEU A 61 4.37 -4.75 -6.10
CA LEU A 61 4.56 -3.55 -5.31
C LEU A 61 6.00 -3.05 -5.46
N ARG A 62 6.14 -1.77 -5.82
CA ARG A 62 7.43 -1.09 -5.78
C ARG A 62 7.64 -0.39 -4.45
N GLU A 63 8.90 -0.20 -4.09
CA GLU A 63 9.24 0.40 -2.80
C GLU A 63 8.71 1.83 -2.65
N GLU A 64 8.67 2.60 -3.75
CA GLU A 64 8.17 3.97 -3.77
C GLU A 64 6.65 4.06 -3.57
N GLN A 65 5.94 2.94 -3.76
CA GLN A 65 4.49 2.85 -3.57
C GLN A 65 4.10 2.51 -2.12
N ILE A 66 5.08 2.16 -1.27
CA ILE A 66 4.83 1.93 0.15
C ILE A 66 4.61 3.30 0.83
N PRO A 67 3.46 3.51 1.48
CA PRO A 67 3.17 4.79 2.11
C PRO A 67 4.12 5.06 3.28
N SER A 68 4.44 6.34 3.48
CA SER A 68 5.05 6.80 4.73
C SER A 68 3.99 6.91 5.83
N ASP A 69 4.42 6.92 7.08
CA ASP A 69 3.57 7.27 8.23
C ASP A 69 2.83 8.61 8.02
N ARG A 70 3.53 9.64 7.51
CA ARG A 70 2.93 10.95 7.19
C ARG A 70 1.83 10.82 6.14
N THR A 71 2.02 9.97 5.14
CA THR A 71 1.00 9.71 4.11
C THR A 71 -0.27 9.13 4.73
N LEU A 72 -0.13 8.16 5.63
CA LEU A 72 -1.27 7.52 6.30
C LEU A 72 -1.97 8.46 7.29
N VAL A 73 -1.22 9.28 8.03
CA VAL A 73 -1.79 10.30 8.91
C VAL A 73 -2.60 11.32 8.10
N ASN A 74 -2.02 11.84 7.01
CA ASN A 74 -2.75 12.78 6.14
C ASN A 74 -4.00 12.14 5.53
N LEU A 75 -3.92 10.87 5.11
CA LEU A 75 -5.07 10.10 4.61
C LEU A 75 -6.18 10.03 5.67
N LEU A 76 -5.82 9.70 6.91
CA LEU A 76 -6.76 9.64 8.03
C LEU A 76 -7.40 11.01 8.30
N THR A 77 -6.60 12.07 8.41
CA THR A 77 -7.10 13.42 8.69
C THR A 77 -8.06 13.90 7.60
N ASN A 78 -7.73 13.65 6.33
CA ASN A 78 -8.59 14.02 5.21
C ASN A 78 -9.94 13.28 5.27
N ARG A 79 -9.94 11.99 5.64
CA ARG A 79 -11.16 11.19 5.77
C ARG A 79 -12.06 11.71 6.90
N TYR A 80 -11.48 12.09 8.03
CA TYR A 80 -12.22 12.75 9.10
C TYR A 80 -12.80 14.09 8.65
N ALA A 81 -12.01 14.93 7.99
CA ALA A 81 -12.47 16.23 7.51
C ALA A 81 -13.66 16.11 6.55
N THR A 82 -13.63 15.13 5.64
CA THR A 82 -14.77 14.84 4.74
C THR A 82 -16.00 14.36 5.51
N MET A 83 -15.83 13.47 6.50
CA MET A 83 -16.95 12.98 7.31
C MET A 83 -17.60 14.08 8.14
N THR A 84 -16.82 15.03 8.69
CA THR A 84 -17.36 16.20 9.41
C THR A 84 -18.13 17.15 8.50
N ASN A 85 -17.73 17.29 7.24
CA ASN A 85 -18.46 18.13 6.29
C ASN A 85 -19.78 17.49 5.85
N ASP A 86 -19.81 16.16 5.70
CA ASP A 86 -21.03 15.41 5.34
C ASP A 86 -22.04 15.29 6.49
N SER A 87 -21.61 15.50 7.75
CA SER A 87 -22.49 15.43 8.93
C SER A 87 -23.04 16.79 9.40
N ILE A 88 -22.69 17.88 8.71
CA ILE A 88 -23.21 19.24 8.95
C ILE A 88 -24.11 19.71 7.77
N GLY A 89 -24.35 18.85 6.77
CA GLY A 89 -25.23 19.09 5.62
C GLY A 89 -26.67 18.65 5.83
#